data_AF-A0A928J467-F1
#
_entry.id   AF-A0A928J467-F1
#
_cell.length_a   1.000
_cell.length_b   1.000
_cell.length_c   1.000
_cell.angle_alpha   90.00
_cell.angle_beta   90.00
_cell.angle_gamma   90.00
#
_symmetry.space_group_name_H-M   'P 1'
#
loop_
_entity.id
_entity.type
_entity.pdbx_description
1 polymer ?
#
loop_
_entity_poly.entity_id
_entity_poly.type
_entity_poly.pdbx_seq_one_letter_code
_entity_poly.pdbx_strand_id
1 'polypeptide(L)'
;MFKFFKKWTQSKNPNSKRYRYEMAQRICGHHVKYVTERINNVDEVIGRSGSLNIRDDELLVYASFDVLMRCKIADMEASELLSKDGVVITAPDLEHDGKVRTIIVYYVYYR
;
A
#
# COMPACT_ATOMS: atom_id res chain seq x y z
N MET A 1 5.25 -21.94 16.46
CA MET A 1 6.32 -22.75 15.84
C MET A 1 6.16 -22.87 14.31
N PHE A 2 5.96 -21.75 13.58
CA PHE A 2 5.63 -21.79 12.13
C PHE A 2 6.16 -20.59 11.31
N LYS A 3 6.93 -19.68 11.89
CA LYS A 3 7.41 -18.46 11.18
C LYS A 3 8.64 -18.71 10.29
N PHE A 4 9.47 -19.70 10.60
CA PHE A 4 10.75 -19.92 9.89
C PHE A 4 10.59 -20.46 8.46
N PHE A 5 9.60 -21.31 8.19
CA PHE A 5 9.37 -21.87 6.85
C PHE A 5 8.75 -20.86 5.86
N LYS A 6 7.99 -19.87 6.34
CA LYS A 6 7.27 -18.92 5.49
C LYS A 6 8.20 -18.05 4.64
N LYS A 7 9.41 -17.75 5.15
CA LYS A 7 10.38 -16.86 4.49
C LYS A 7 11.02 -17.50 3.24
N TRP A 8 11.14 -18.83 3.20
CA TRP A 8 11.69 -19.57 2.06
C TRP A 8 10.70 -19.70 0.90
N THR A 9 9.40 -19.58 1.16
CA THR A 9 8.35 -19.70 0.13
C THR A 9 7.90 -18.35 -0.44
N GLN A 10 8.43 -17.23 0.04
CA GLN A 10 8.04 -15.91 -0.46
C GLN A 10 8.42 -15.77 -1.93
N SER A 11 7.47 -15.25 -2.72
CA SER A 11 7.80 -14.91 -4.10
C SER A 11 8.82 -13.78 -4.09
N LYS A 12 9.82 -13.86 -4.98
CA LYS A 12 10.80 -12.77 -5.18
C LYS A 12 10.48 -11.91 -6.39
N ASN A 13 9.50 -12.31 -7.21
CA ASN A 13 9.13 -11.61 -8.43
C ASN A 13 8.00 -10.60 -8.15
N PRO A 14 8.27 -9.28 -8.19
CA PRO A 14 7.27 -8.24 -7.90
C PRO A 14 6.04 -8.27 -8.81
N ASN A 15 6.21 -8.80 -10.03
CA ASN A 15 5.14 -8.89 -11.02
C ASN A 15 4.23 -10.11 -10.84
N SER A 16 4.58 -11.03 -9.93
CA SER A 16 3.74 -12.20 -9.66
C SER A 16 2.55 -11.84 -8.80
N LYS A 17 1.36 -12.37 -9.13
CA LYS A 17 0.15 -12.22 -8.29
C LYS A 17 0.43 -12.56 -6.83
N ARG A 18 1.13 -13.67 -6.59
CA ARG A 18 1.52 -14.11 -5.24
C ARG A 18 2.32 -13.05 -4.48
N TYR A 19 3.31 -12.42 -5.11
CA TYR A 19 4.08 -11.35 -4.46
C TYR A 19 3.19 -10.18 -4.07
N ARG A 20 2.32 -9.73 -4.98
CA ARG A 20 1.43 -8.59 -4.73
C ARG A 20 0.49 -8.88 -3.55
N TYR A 21 -0.08 -10.09 -3.48
CA TYR A 21 -0.86 -10.53 -2.31
C TYR A 21 -0.02 -10.60 -1.02
N GLU A 22 1.18 -11.17 -1.08
CA GLU A 22 2.09 -11.23 0.09
C GLU A 22 2.53 -9.82 0.56
N MET A 23 2.65 -8.86 -0.36
CA MET A 23 2.94 -7.46 -0.06
C MET A 23 1.73 -6.77 0.57
N ALA A 24 0.55 -6.88 -0.03
CA ALA A 24 -0.70 -6.34 0.51
C ALA A 24 -0.93 -6.82 1.95
N GLN A 25 -0.80 -8.12 2.19
CA GLN A 25 -0.96 -8.73 3.51
C GLN A 25 0.06 -8.22 4.54
N ARG A 26 1.25 -7.81 4.09
CA ARG A 26 2.29 -7.26 4.98
C ARG A 26 1.98 -5.84 5.40
N ILE A 27 1.51 -5.01 4.48
CA ILE A 27 1.23 -3.59 4.73
C ILE A 27 -0.16 -3.36 5.34
N CYS A 28 -1.11 -4.28 5.13
CA CYS A 28 -2.43 -4.24 5.75
C CYS A 28 -2.34 -4.14 7.28
N GLY A 29 -3.22 -3.33 7.87
CA GLY A 29 -3.28 -3.08 9.31
C GLY A 29 -2.29 -2.04 9.83
N HIS A 30 -1.40 -1.49 9.00
CA HIS A 30 -0.55 -0.38 9.42
C HIS A 30 -1.38 0.89 9.63
N HIS A 31 -1.09 1.60 10.73
CA HIS A 31 -1.62 2.94 10.98
C HIS A 31 -0.93 3.95 10.09
N VAL A 32 -1.71 4.74 9.35
CA VAL A 32 -1.23 5.77 8.45
C VAL A 32 -1.07 7.08 9.20
N LYS A 33 0.11 7.69 9.10
CA LYS A 33 0.41 9.04 9.57
C LYS A 33 -0.07 10.07 8.53
N TYR A 34 0.38 9.94 7.30
CA TYR A 34 -0.09 10.73 6.15
C TYR A 34 0.18 10.01 4.84
N VAL A 35 -0.52 10.44 3.80
CA VAL A 35 -0.38 9.94 2.43
C VAL A 35 -0.01 11.10 1.52
N THR A 36 0.97 10.89 0.65
CA THR A 36 1.26 11.80 -0.45
C THR A 36 0.89 11.18 -1.78
N GLU A 37 0.57 12.00 -2.77
CA GLU A 37 0.48 11.62 -4.17
C GLU A 37 1.60 12.28 -4.97
N ARG A 38 2.21 11.53 -5.88
CA ARG A 38 3.22 12.05 -6.80
C ARG A 38 2.56 12.61 -8.05
N ILE A 39 2.59 13.93 -8.19
CA ILE A 39 2.09 14.66 -9.36
C ILE A 39 3.24 15.51 -9.92
N ASN A 40 3.59 15.33 -11.19
CA ASN A 40 4.66 16.10 -11.85
C ASN A 40 5.99 16.13 -11.06
N ASN A 41 6.38 14.99 -10.47
CA ASN A 41 7.57 14.83 -9.60
C ASN A 41 7.54 15.60 -8.27
N VAL A 42 6.37 16.09 -7.86
CA VAL A 42 6.14 16.69 -6.55
C VAL A 42 5.25 15.75 -5.74
N ASP A 43 5.62 15.52 -4.48
CA ASP A 43 4.82 14.73 -3.54
C ASP A 43 3.93 15.66 -2.72
N GLU A 44 2.62 15.63 -2.96
CA GLU A 44 1.63 16.47 -2.28
C GLU A 44 0.86 15.66 -1.24
N VAL A 45 0.65 16.21 -0.03
CA VAL A 45 -0.10 15.52 1.02
C VAL A 45 -1.60 15.53 0.69
N ILE A 46 -2.17 14.34 0.49
CA ILE A 46 -3.60 14.16 0.14
C ILE A 46 -4.45 13.66 1.31
N GLY A 47 -3.84 13.19 2.40
CA GLY A 47 -4.57 12.89 3.62
C GLY A 47 -3.70 12.50 4.80
N ARG A 48 -4.32 12.42 5.98
CA ARG A 48 -3.66 12.21 7.27
C ARG A 48 -4.47 11.29 8.14
N SER A 49 -3.81 10.56 9.05
CA SER A 49 -4.44 9.71 10.06
C SER A 49 -5.42 8.68 9.49
N GLY A 50 -4.95 7.45 9.34
CA GLY A 50 -5.76 6.42 8.69
C GLY A 50 -5.23 5.00 8.83
N SER A 51 -5.59 4.15 7.88
CA SER A 51 -5.17 2.75 7.84
C SER A 51 -5.13 2.17 6.43
N LEU A 52 -4.33 1.13 6.28
CA LEU A 52 -4.35 0.24 5.12
C LEU A 52 -5.22 -0.96 5.41
N ASN A 53 -6.21 -1.24 4.56
CA ASN A 53 -7.16 -2.33 4.77
C ASN A 53 -7.27 -3.19 3.52
N ILE A 54 -7.42 -4.50 3.69
CA ILE A 54 -7.80 -5.41 2.61
C ILE A 54 -9.28 -5.74 2.76
N ARG A 55 -10.02 -5.63 1.65
CA ARG A 55 -11.39 -6.12 1.53
C ARG A 55 -11.46 -6.96 0.26
N ASP A 56 -11.81 -8.24 0.41
CA ASP A 56 -11.79 -9.20 -0.68
C ASP A 56 -10.42 -9.24 -1.41
N ASP A 57 -10.38 -8.89 -2.69
CA ASP A 57 -9.16 -8.82 -3.51
C ASP A 57 -8.64 -7.39 -3.71
N GLU A 58 -9.12 -6.44 -2.90
CA GLU A 58 -8.80 -5.01 -2.98
C GLU A 58 -8.02 -4.51 -1.77
N LEU A 59 -7.09 -3.59 -2.04
CA LEU A 59 -6.42 -2.78 -1.02
C LEU A 59 -7.08 -1.40 -0.99
N LEU A 60 -7.41 -0.95 0.20
CA LEU A 60 -7.97 0.37 0.48
C LEU A 60 -6.99 1.19 1.31
N VAL A 61 -6.68 2.39 0.84
CA VAL A 61 -5.93 3.40 1.57
C VAL A 61 -6.93 4.40 2.14
N TYR A 62 -7.25 4.26 3.42
CA TYR A 62 -8.17 5.15 4.12
C TYR A 62 -7.39 6.18 4.93
N ALA A 63 -7.73 7.46 4.81
CA ALA A 63 -7.20 8.54 5.65
C ALA A 63 -8.09 9.78 5.54
N SER A 64 -8.01 10.69 6.52
CA SER A 64 -8.83 11.91 6.56
C SER A 64 -10.35 11.65 6.44
N PHE A 65 -10.82 10.53 6.99
CA PHE A 65 -12.20 10.05 6.88
C PHE A 65 -12.67 9.66 5.47
N ASP A 66 -11.73 9.47 4.54
CA ASP A 66 -12.02 9.19 3.13
C ASP A 66 -11.18 8.02 2.58
N VAL A 67 -11.65 7.40 1.51
CA VAL A 67 -10.91 6.38 0.75
C VAL A 67 -10.08 7.09 -0.30
N LEU A 68 -8.79 7.29 -0.01
CA LEU A 68 -7.89 8.02 -0.91
C LEU A 68 -7.49 7.24 -2.15
N MET A 69 -7.50 5.90 -2.06
CA MET A 69 -7.25 4.99 -3.17
C MET A 69 -7.88 3.63 -2.87
N ARG A 70 -8.52 3.04 -3.88
CA ARG A 70 -8.94 1.63 -3.88
C ARG A 70 -8.35 0.94 -5.10
N CYS A 71 -7.67 -0.19 -4.94
CA CYS A 71 -7.10 -0.89 -6.10
C CYS A 71 -7.17 -2.41 -5.97
N LYS A 72 -7.24 -3.10 -7.11
CA LYS A 72 -7.06 -4.56 -7.15
C LYS A 72 -5.65 -4.91 -6.74
N ILE A 73 -5.49 -5.80 -5.76
CA ILE A 73 -4.18 -6.31 -5.34
C ILE A 73 -3.46 -6.98 -6.52
N ALA A 74 -4.21 -7.60 -7.43
CA ALA A 74 -3.67 -8.23 -8.62
C ALA A 74 -2.96 -7.25 -9.56
N ASP A 75 -3.30 -5.96 -9.52
CA ASP A 75 -2.84 -4.94 -10.48
C ASP A 75 -1.96 -3.85 -9.83
N MET A 76 -1.72 -3.94 -8.52
CA MET A 76 -0.87 -2.98 -7.82
C MET A 76 0.61 -3.32 -7.92
N GLU A 77 1.44 -2.28 -7.99
CA GLU A 77 2.86 -2.35 -7.66
C GLU A 77 3.06 -1.68 -6.30
N ALA A 78 3.70 -2.37 -5.37
CA ALA A 78 3.95 -1.85 -4.04
C ALA A 78 5.35 -2.21 -3.55
N SER A 79 6.00 -1.25 -2.88
CA SER A 79 7.33 -1.43 -2.29
C SER A 79 7.46 -0.64 -1.00
N GLU A 80 7.94 -1.29 0.05
CA GLU A 80 8.22 -0.60 1.31
C GLU A 80 9.41 0.35 1.14
N LEU A 81 9.35 1.50 1.81
CA LEU A 81 10.49 2.41 1.90
C LEU A 81 11.68 1.71 2.58
N LEU A 82 12.91 2.13 2.26
CA LEU A 82 14.12 1.55 2.86
C LEU A 82 14.14 1.67 4.40
N SER A 83 13.54 2.74 4.91
CA SER A 83 13.30 3.02 6.33
C SER A 83 12.24 2.14 6.98
N LYS A 84 11.43 1.43 6.19
CA LYS A 84 10.25 0.63 6.62
C LYS A 84 9.18 1.43 7.36
N ASP A 85 9.17 2.74 7.22
CA ASP A 85 8.18 3.66 7.79
C ASP A 85 7.10 4.04 6.78
N GLY A 86 7.01 3.31 5.66
CA GLY A 86 5.98 3.55 4.67
C GLY A 86 6.08 2.61 3.48
N VAL A 87 5.18 2.82 2.52
CA VAL A 87 5.07 2.04 1.28
C VAL A 87 4.72 2.96 0.12
N VAL A 88 5.38 2.77 -1.01
CA VAL A 88 4.99 3.36 -2.30
C VAL A 88 4.02 2.39 -2.97
N ILE A 89 2.89 2.90 -3.46
CA ILE A 89 1.86 2.13 -4.16
C ILE A 89 1.57 2.82 -5.49
N THR A 90 1.66 2.07 -6.59
CA THR A 90 1.26 2.50 -7.93
C THR A 90 0.20 1.54 -8.45
N ALA A 91 -1.00 2.04 -8.74
CA ALA A 91 -2.11 1.22 -9.20
C ALA A 91 -3.22 2.06 -9.87
N PRO A 92 -4.09 1.46 -10.71
CA PRO A 92 -5.36 2.06 -11.10
C PRO A 92 -6.27 2.29 -9.89
N ASP A 93 -6.79 3.50 -9.74
CA ASP A 93 -7.64 3.88 -8.61
C ASP A 93 -9.13 3.71 -8.90
N LEU A 94 -9.71 2.66 -8.35
CA LEU A 94 -11.12 2.28 -8.48
C LEU A 94 -12.09 3.15 -7.66
N GLU A 95 -11.60 4.03 -6.79
CA GLU A 95 -12.47 4.91 -6.00
C GLU A 95 -12.84 6.18 -6.78
N HIS A 96 -11.90 6.78 -7.51
CA HIS A 96 -12.08 8.09 -8.13
C HIS A 96 -12.38 8.02 -9.64
N ASP A 97 -11.39 7.70 -10.47
CA ASP A 97 -11.50 7.81 -11.95
C ASP A 97 -10.82 6.68 -12.75
N GLY A 98 -10.29 5.67 -12.06
CA GLY A 98 -9.60 4.54 -12.69
C GLY A 98 -8.18 4.86 -13.18
N LYS A 99 -7.69 6.09 -13.03
CA LYS A 99 -6.35 6.45 -13.48
C LYS A 99 -5.29 5.77 -12.62
N VAL A 100 -4.14 5.49 -13.25
CA VAL A 100 -2.97 5.02 -12.53
C VAL A 100 -2.40 6.19 -11.73
N ARG A 101 -2.39 6.05 -10.42
CA ARG A 101 -1.82 7.01 -9.47
C ARG A 101 -0.65 6.39 -8.74
N THR A 102 0.28 7.21 -8.26
CA THR A 102 1.38 6.78 -7.39
C THR A 102 1.27 7.53 -6.08
N ILE A 103 1.03 6.80 -5.00
CA ILE A 103 0.93 7.35 -3.65
C ILE A 103 2.03 6.79 -2.76
N ILE A 104 2.42 7.57 -1.75
CA ILE A 104 3.34 7.14 -0.70
C ILE A 104 2.60 7.22 0.62
N VAL A 105 2.46 6.09 1.28
CA VAL A 105 1.78 5.96 2.57
C VAL A 105 2.83 5.89 3.66
N TYR A 106 2.86 6.90 4.53
CA TYR A 106 3.77 6.95 5.67
C TYR A 106 3.06 6.43 6.92
N TYR A 107 3.72 5.53 7.65
CA TYR A 107 3.19 4.89 8.85
C TYR A 107 3.39 5.75 10.11
N VAL A 108 2.55 5.50 11.11
CA VAL A 108 2.80 5.97 12.47
C VAL A 108 3.93 5.15 13.07
N TYR A 109 4.98 5.84 13.53
CA TYR A 109 6.11 5.22 14.22
C TYR A 109 5.82 5.15 15.72
N TYR A 110 5.56 3.95 16.25
CA TYR A 110 5.48 3.72 17.69
C TYR A 110 6.91 3.52 18.22
N ARG A 111 7.38 4.46 19.07
CA ARG A 111 8.59 4.31 19.88
C ARG A 111 8.27 3.65 21.21
#